data_AF-A7I6E3-F1
#
_entry.id   AF-A7I6E3-F1
#
_cell.length_a   1.000
_cell.length_b   1.000
_cell.length_c   1.000
_cell.angle_alpha   90.00
_cell.angle_beta   90.00
_cell.angle_gamma   90.00
#
_symmetry.space_group_name_H-M   'P 1'
#
loop_
_entity.id
_entity.type
_entity.pdbx_description
1 polymer ?
#
loop_
_entity_poly.entity_id
_entity_poly.type
_entity_poly.pdbx_seq_one_letter_code
_entity_poly.pdbx_strand_id
1 'polypeptide(L)'
;MHMNVYTGTYRTPSMAPYMMYHHTQSFAGPVLLIGLWVIQLLIAFLLYRDAKEQKMLAPVWTIFAIIPFFGYLTDLLYLIIREIRAPRGTANPPASL
;
A
#
# COMPACT_ATOMS: atom_id res chain seq x y z
N MET A 1 8.00 -39.27 -56.85
CA MET A 1 7.48 -39.13 -55.48
C MET A 1 8.45 -38.28 -54.68
N HIS A 2 8.17 -36.99 -54.53
CA HIS A 2 9.01 -36.07 -53.76
C HIS A 2 8.50 -36.03 -52.32
N MET A 3 9.34 -36.47 -51.40
CA MET A 3 9.07 -36.51 -49.96
C MET A 3 9.51 -35.15 -49.38
N ASN A 4 8.55 -34.26 -49.12
CA ASN A 4 8.83 -32.99 -48.46
C ASN A 4 9.12 -33.27 -46.98
N VAL A 5 10.40 -33.21 -46.62
CA VAL A 5 10.87 -33.28 -45.24
C VAL A 5 10.48 -31.97 -44.56
N TYR A 6 9.51 -32.03 -43.66
CA TYR A 6 9.22 -30.94 -42.73
C TYR A 6 10.35 -30.86 -41.70
N THR A 7 11.41 -30.12 -42.02
CA THR A 7 12.37 -29.64 -41.03
C THR A 7 11.69 -28.56 -40.19
N GLY A 8 11.04 -29.00 -39.11
CA GLY A 8 10.60 -28.11 -38.05
C GLY A 8 11.81 -27.45 -37.42
N THR A 9 12.21 -26.29 -37.93
CA THR A 9 13.14 -25.41 -37.23
C THR A 9 12.45 -24.99 -35.93
N TYR A 10 12.90 -25.53 -34.81
CA TYR A 10 12.57 -24.99 -33.49
C TYR A 10 13.17 -23.58 -33.45
N ARG A 11 12.42 -22.59 -33.93
CA ARG A 11 12.59 -21.21 -33.47
C ARG A 11 12.41 -21.29 -31.96
N THR A 12 13.49 -21.26 -31.22
CA THR A 12 13.46 -20.81 -29.83
C THR A 12 12.75 -19.47 -29.84
N PRO A 13 11.53 -19.36 -29.29
CA PRO A 13 10.99 -18.05 -28.98
C PRO A 13 11.92 -17.55 -27.89
N SER A 14 12.73 -16.53 -28.22
CA SER A 14 13.52 -15.80 -27.23
C SER A 14 12.62 -15.51 -26.04
N MET A 15 12.94 -16.16 -24.92
CA MET A 15 12.19 -16.11 -23.68
C MET A 15 11.72 -14.69 -23.41
N ALA A 16 10.40 -14.57 -23.35
CA ALA A 16 9.70 -13.32 -23.12
C ALA A 16 10.27 -12.56 -21.90
N PRO A 17 10.34 -11.22 -21.95
CA PRO A 17 10.84 -10.40 -20.85
C PRO A 17 9.75 -10.28 -19.78
N TYR A 18 9.34 -11.39 -19.17
CA TYR A 18 8.33 -11.39 -18.09
C TYR A 18 8.95 -11.42 -16.69
N MET A 19 10.28 -11.51 -16.59
CA MET A 19 11.00 -11.60 -15.32
C MET A 19 11.80 -10.32 -15.06
N MET A 20 11.13 -9.24 -14.71
CA MET A 20 11.68 -8.23 -13.79
C MET A 20 10.57 -7.27 -13.32
N TYR A 21 9.58 -7.82 -12.62
CA TYR A 21 8.82 -7.02 -11.67
C TYR A 21 9.75 -6.72 -10.49
N HIS A 22 10.60 -5.70 -10.66
CA HIS A 22 11.29 -5.09 -9.54
C HIS A 22 10.24 -4.45 -8.67
N HIS A 23 9.86 -5.15 -7.61
CA HIS A 23 9.16 -4.56 -6.48
C HIS A 23 10.15 -3.62 -5.79
N THR A 24 10.38 -2.44 -6.38
CA THR A 24 10.99 -1.34 -5.68
C THR A 24 10.00 -0.94 -4.61
N GLN A 25 10.20 -1.46 -3.40
CA GLN A 25 9.48 -0.98 -2.23
C GLN A 25 9.88 0.48 -2.03
N SER A 26 9.10 1.39 -2.61
CA SER A 26 9.26 2.81 -2.41
C SER A 26 9.03 3.10 -0.92
N PHE A 27 10.12 3.31 -0.18
CA PHE A 27 10.10 3.82 1.21
C PHE A 27 9.47 5.22 1.33
N ALA A 28 9.02 5.81 0.21
CA ALA A 28 8.28 7.06 0.17
C ALA A 28 6.94 6.98 0.94
N GLY A 29 6.24 5.84 0.92
CA GLY A 29 4.95 5.70 1.60
C GLY A 29 5.03 5.97 3.11
N PRO A 30 5.89 5.28 3.87
CA PRO A 30 6.03 5.48 5.32
C PRO A 30 6.55 6.87 5.71
N VAL A 31 7.49 7.44 4.95
CA VAL A 31 8.11 8.73 5.28
C VAL A 31 7.11 9.88 5.12
N LEU A 32 6.29 9.86 4.07
CA LEU A 32 5.24 10.86 3.87
C LEU A 32 4.17 10.77 4.95
N LEU A 33 3.80 9.56 5.38
CA LEU A 33 2.89 9.36 6.51
C LEU A 33 3.44 9.97 7.79
N ILE A 34 4.69 9.68 8.16
CA ILE A 34 5.31 10.27 9.37
C ILE A 34 5.35 11.80 9.28
N GLY A 35 5.66 12.37 8.10
CA GLY A 35 5.62 13.81 7.89
C GLY A 35 4.23 14.41 8.12
N LEU A 36 3.19 13.78 7.59
CA LEU A 36 1.79 14.18 7.82
C LEU A 36 1.40 14.09 9.30
N TRP A 37 1.91 13.11 10.04
CA TRP A 37 1.66 12.97 11.48
C TRP A 37 2.25 14.13 12.28
N VAL A 38 3.49 14.52 11.99
CA VAL A 38 4.13 15.67 12.66
C VAL A 38 3.38 16.96 12.34
N ILE A 39 2.98 17.15 11.07
CA ILE A 39 2.20 18.32 10.65
C ILE A 39 0.85 18.35 11.37
N GLN A 40 0.14 17.21 11.48
CA GLN A 40 -1.14 17.14 12.17
C GLN A 40 -1.02 17.48 13.66
N LEU A 41 0.02 17.00 14.35
CA LEU A 41 0.28 17.37 15.75
C LEU A 41 0.61 18.85 15.90
N LEU A 42 1.37 19.42 14.96
CA LEU A 42 1.68 20.84 14.93
C LEU A 42 0.39 21.68 14.78
N ILE A 43 -0.49 21.27 13.87
CA ILE A 43 -1.79 21.92 13.67
C ILE A 43 -2.64 21.80 14.94
N ALA A 44 -2.74 20.60 15.53
CA ALA A 44 -3.50 20.40 16.77
C ALA A 44 -3.00 21.29 17.92
N PHE A 45 -1.67 21.46 18.03
CA PHE A 45 -1.05 22.35 19.01
C PHE A 45 -1.35 23.82 18.74
N LEU A 46 -1.25 24.26 17.48
CA LEU A 46 -1.61 25.62 17.07
C LEU A 46 -3.10 25.89 17.32
N LEU A 47 -3.97 24.93 17.00
CA LEU A 47 -5.42 25.02 17.20
C LEU A 47 -5.76 25.13 18.69
N TYR A 48 -5.06 24.38 19.55
CA TYR A 48 -5.21 24.48 21.00
C TYR A 48 -4.82 25.87 21.52
N ARG A 49 -3.69 26.39 21.03
CA ARG A 49 -3.21 27.73 21.41
C ARG A 49 -4.20 28.82 20.95
N ASP A 50 -4.61 28.77 19.68
CA ASP A 50 -5.54 29.72 19.10
C ASP A 50 -6.91 29.69 19.81
N ALA A 51 -7.45 28.51 20.08
CA ALA A 51 -8.71 28.38 20.81
C ALA A 51 -8.65 28.90 22.25
N LYS A 52 -7.48 28.80 22.91
CA LYS A 52 -7.25 29.38 24.24
C LYS A 52 -7.20 30.90 24.19
N GLU A 53 -6.56 31.47 23.18
CA GLU A 53 -6.47 32.92 22.97
C GLU A 53 -7.85 33.52 22.61
N GLN A 54 -8.67 32.80 21.84
CA GLN A 54 -10.03 33.21 21.46
C GLN A 54 -11.10 32.96 22.53
N LYS A 55 -10.74 32.50 23.74
CA LYS A 55 -11.67 32.10 24.83
C LYS A 55 -12.74 31.08 24.39
N MET A 56 -12.43 30.28 23.36
CA MET A 56 -13.30 29.20 22.91
C MET A 56 -13.05 27.95 23.75
N LEU A 57 -13.92 26.94 23.61
CA LEU A 57 -13.74 25.62 24.23
C LEU A 57 -12.57 24.89 23.57
N ALA A 58 -11.34 25.27 23.96
CA ALA A 58 -10.09 24.71 23.44
C ALA A 58 -10.04 23.16 23.45
N PRO A 59 -10.56 22.45 24.49
CA PRO A 59 -10.57 20.99 24.47
C PRO A 59 -11.38 20.39 23.31
N VAL A 60 -12.49 21.02 22.92
CA VAL A 60 -13.35 20.52 21.84
C VAL A 60 -12.64 20.59 20.50
N TRP A 61 -11.95 21.71 20.24
CA TRP A 61 -11.17 21.89 19.02
C TRP A 61 -9.98 20.93 18.93
N THR A 62 -9.32 20.66 20.05
CA THR A 62 -8.25 19.64 20.10
C THR A 62 -8.79 18.23 19.81
N ILE A 63 -9.98 17.89 20.33
CA ILE A 63 -10.62 16.60 20.03
C ILE A 63 -10.90 16.48 18.53
N PHE A 64 -11.44 17.53 17.88
CA PHE A 64 -11.66 17.52 16.43
C PHE A 64 -10.36 17.34 15.64
N ALA A 65 -9.25 17.91 16.10
CA ALA A 65 -7.94 17.73 15.47
C ALA A 65 -7.36 16.31 15.66
N ILE A 66 -7.79 15.56 16.68
CA ILE A 66 -7.34 14.20 16.99
C ILE A 66 -8.18 13.13 16.28
N ILE A 67 -9.45 13.38 15.95
CA ILE A 67 -10.31 12.40 15.24
C ILE A 67 -9.67 11.77 14.00
N PRO A 68 -8.92 12.49 13.14
CA PRO A 68 -8.24 11.89 11.99
C PRO A 68 -7.26 10.76 12.37
N PHE A 69 -6.66 10.80 13.56
CA PHE A 69 -5.77 9.72 14.04
C PHE A 69 -6.50 8.39 14.17
N PHE A 70 -7.75 8.41 14.65
CA PHE A 70 -8.54 7.19 14.83
C PHE A 70 -8.92 6.54 13.51
N GLY A 71 -9.15 7.34 12.46
CA GLY A 71 -9.37 6.84 11.10
C GLY A 71 -8.19 6.01 10.61
N TYR A 72 -6.98 6.59 10.66
CA TYR A 72 -5.75 5.90 10.26
C TYR A 72 -5.45 4.64 11.10
N LEU A 73 -5.71 4.69 12.41
CA LEU A 73 -5.52 3.52 13.29
C LEU A 73 -6.44 2.36 12.87
N THR A 74 -7.67 2.69 12.48
CA THR A 74 -8.66 1.71 12.00
C THR A 74 -8.25 1.13 10.64
N ASP A 75 -7.72 1.94 9.74
CA ASP A 75 -7.21 1.50 8.43
C ASP A 75 -6.01 0.56 8.57
N LEU A 76 -5.05 0.89 9.45
CA LEU A 76 -3.91 0.01 9.78
C LEU A 76 -4.38 -1.32 10.35
N LEU A 77 -5.32 -1.29 11.30
CA LEU A 77 -5.89 -2.50 11.87
C LEU A 77 -6.61 -3.35 10.81
N TYR A 78 -7.37 -2.73 9.91
CA TYR A 78 -8.02 -3.41 8.80
C TYR A 78 -7.01 -4.09 7.87
N LEU A 79 -5.91 -3.41 7.52
CA LEU A 79 -4.85 -3.99 6.69
C LEU A 79 -4.19 -5.20 7.37
N ILE A 80 -3.93 -5.11 8.67
CA ILE A 80 -3.37 -6.23 9.45
C ILE A 80 -4.34 -7.41 9.45
N ILE A 81 -5.62 -7.17 9.76
CA ILE A 81 -6.64 -8.23 9.76
C ILE A 81 -6.79 -8.85 8.37
N ARG A 82 -6.74 -8.03 7.31
CA ARG A 82 -6.81 -8.48 5.92
C ARG A 82 -5.64 -9.38 5.56
N GLU A 83 -4.41 -9.00 5.91
CA GLU A 83 -3.22 -9.80 5.63
C GLU A 83 -3.28 -11.15 6.39
N ILE A 84 -3.74 -11.14 7.64
CA ILE A 84 -3.87 -12.37 8.44
C ILE A 84 -4.97 -13.29 7.88
N ARG A 85 -6.07 -12.73 7.37
CA ARG A 85 -7.22 -13.49 6.86
C ARG A 85 -7.08 -13.95 5.41
N ALA A 86 -6.15 -13.39 4.64
CA ALA A 86 -5.90 -13.77 3.26
C ALA A 86 -4.68 -14.71 3.18
N PRO A 87 -4.84 -16.04 3.30
CA PRO A 87 -3.78 -16.95 2.90
C PRO A 87 -3.51 -16.72 1.43
N ARG A 88 -2.25 -16.43 1.07
CA ARG A 88 -1.79 -16.35 -0.32
C ARG A 88 -2.30 -17.59 -1.05
N GLY A 89 -3.30 -17.39 -1.90
CA GLY A 89 -3.97 -18.46 -2.61
C GLY A 89 -2.93 -19.34 -3.28
N THR A 90 -3.01 -20.63 -2.97
CA THR A 90 -2.25 -21.69 -3.61
C THR A 90 -2.39 -21.57 -5.13
N ALA A 91 -1.31 -21.16 -5.78
CA ALA A 91 -1.13 -21.39 -7.21
C ALA A 91 -0.96 -22.91 -7.39
N ASN A 92 -2.07 -23.64 -7.51
CA ASN A 92 -2.07 -24.96 -8.10
C ASN A 92 -1.83 -24.78 -9.60
N PRO A 93 -0.68 -25.17 -10.17
CA PRO A 93 -0.63 -25.39 -11.61
C PRO A 93 -1.62 -26.52 -11.95
N PRO A 94 -2.31 -26.45 -13.11
CA PRO A 94 -3.16 -27.54 -13.54
C PRO A 94 -2.32 -28.82 -13.59
N ALA A 95 -2.79 -29.86 -12.89
CA ALA A 95 -2.26 -31.20 -13.04
C ALA A 95 -2.43 -31.61 -14.50
N SER A 96 -1.33 -31.56 -15.26
CA SER A 96 -1.26 -32.12 -16.60
C SER A 96 -1.36 -33.64 -16.47
N LEU A 97 -2.51 -34.19 -16.87
CA LEU A 97 -2.70 -35.60 -17.23
C LEU A 97 -2.09 -35.88 -18.60
#